data_AF-A0A6V8DT48-F1
#
_entry.id   AF-A0A6V8DT48-F1
#
_cell.length_a   1.000
_cell.length_b   1.000
_cell.length_c   1.000
_cell.angle_alpha   90.00
_cell.angle_beta   90.00
_cell.angle_gamma   90.00
#
_symmetry.space_group_name_H-M   'P 1'
#
loop_
_entity.id
_entity.type
_entity.pdbx_description
1 polymer ?
#
loop_
_entity_poly.entity_id
_entity_poly.type
_entity_poly.pdbx_seq_one_letter_code
_entity_poly.pdbx_strand_id
1 'polypeptide(L)'
;MALKRRFAIIGNRAPGSGNLNLNDLTGTGGRMDVIARAINSALFLSHGIRKDTQIVVHLMGNGPPRRVFLDGSDLKGVSPDERSISGHFKSLIKTPVPPIGRFQPVSAGIRQSGGDISQTLREWHDEGVKCYILDMNGEGITDSQIDDKCGFVLSDDIA
;
A
#
# COMPACT_ATOMS: atom_id res chain seq x y z
N MET A 1 -6.26 -1.98 18.34
CA MET A 1 -6.00 -0.52 18.39
C MET A 1 -6.64 0.11 17.17
N ALA A 2 -7.10 1.36 17.26
CA ALA A 2 -7.60 2.07 16.09
C ALA A 2 -6.45 2.43 15.14
N LEU A 3 -6.71 2.39 13.84
CA LEU A 3 -5.78 2.86 12.83
C LEU A 3 -5.63 4.39 12.92
N LYS A 4 -4.41 4.86 13.13
CA LYS A 4 -4.07 6.28 13.24
C LYS A 4 -3.30 6.79 12.03
N ARG A 5 -2.38 5.97 11.52
CA ARG A 5 -1.49 6.35 10.41
C ARG A 5 -1.80 5.53 9.18
N ARG A 6 -2.01 6.18 8.04
CA ARG A 6 -2.25 5.51 6.78
C ARG A 6 -1.25 5.96 5.72
N PHE A 7 -0.89 5.06 4.83
CA PHE A 7 -0.04 5.33 3.70
C PHE A 7 -0.72 4.84 2.44
N ALA A 8 -0.74 5.66 1.40
CA ALA A 8 -1.21 5.31 0.07
C ALA A 8 -0.01 5.38 -0.87
N ILE A 9 0.44 4.21 -1.33
CA ILE A 9 1.56 4.11 -2.28
C ILE A 9 0.99 3.86 -3.66
N ILE A 10 1.33 4.71 -4.62
CA ILE A 10 0.92 4.58 -6.02
C ILE A 10 2.04 3.90 -6.80
N GLY A 11 1.85 2.63 -7.16
CA GLY A 11 2.75 1.91 -8.06
C GLY A 11 2.26 2.04 -9.49
N ASN A 12 2.79 3.03 -10.21
CA ASN A 12 2.38 3.38 -11.57
C ASN A 12 2.60 2.23 -12.56
N ARG A 13 3.69 1.49 -12.41
CA ARG A 13 4.04 0.36 -13.29
C ARG A 13 3.85 -1.01 -12.65
N ALA A 14 3.61 -1.06 -11.34
CA ALA A 14 3.45 -2.31 -10.62
C ALA A 14 2.21 -3.06 -11.12
N PRO A 15 2.35 -4.34 -11.53
CA PRO A 15 1.26 -5.05 -12.20
C PRO A 15 0.11 -5.30 -11.25
N GLY A 16 -1.09 -4.89 -11.64
CA GLY A 16 -2.33 -5.16 -10.92
C GLY A 16 -2.93 -6.52 -11.29
N SER A 17 -2.46 -7.19 -12.33
CA SER A 17 -2.92 -8.52 -12.74
C SER A 17 -1.81 -9.29 -13.46
N GLY A 18 -1.96 -10.62 -13.54
CA GLY A 18 -1.08 -11.47 -14.34
C GLY A 18 0.00 -12.15 -13.50
N ASN A 19 1.27 -11.96 -13.88
CA ASN A 19 2.40 -12.62 -13.23
C ASN A 19 3.46 -11.61 -12.77
N LEU A 20 4.18 -11.96 -11.71
CA LEU A 20 5.27 -11.17 -11.16
C LEU A 20 6.54 -12.04 -11.10
N ASN A 21 7.62 -11.54 -11.70
CA ASN A 21 8.93 -12.19 -11.66
C ASN A 21 9.68 -11.77 -10.38
N LEU A 22 9.79 -12.69 -9.40
CA LEU A 22 10.50 -12.40 -8.14
C LEU A 22 12.02 -12.22 -8.31
N ASN A 23 12.56 -12.59 -9.47
CA ASN A 23 13.98 -12.40 -9.77
C ASN A 23 14.24 -11.07 -10.51
N ASP A 24 13.19 -10.29 -10.81
CA ASP A 24 13.29 -8.99 -11.49
C ASP A 24 12.17 -8.06 -11.01
N LEU A 25 12.27 -7.63 -9.75
CA LEU A 25 11.27 -6.76 -9.11
C LEU A 25 11.34 -5.31 -9.63
N THR A 26 12.53 -4.86 -10.05
CA THR A 26 12.79 -3.50 -10.50
C THR A 26 12.38 -3.27 -11.96
N GLY A 27 12.66 -4.23 -12.85
CA GLY A 27 12.34 -4.17 -14.26
C GLY A 27 10.91 -4.61 -14.55
N THR A 28 10.76 -5.88 -14.93
CA THR A 28 9.45 -6.46 -15.30
C THR A 28 8.44 -6.47 -14.16
N GLY A 29 8.91 -6.41 -12.90
CA GLY A 29 8.06 -6.25 -11.72
C GLY A 29 7.46 -4.86 -11.53
N GLY A 30 7.83 -3.88 -12.37
CA GLY A 30 7.24 -2.54 -12.34
C GLY A 30 7.54 -1.81 -11.03
N ARG A 31 8.80 -1.88 -10.57
CA ARG A 31 9.27 -1.30 -9.31
C ARG A 31 8.59 -1.86 -8.05
N MET A 32 8.24 -3.15 -8.07
CA MET A 32 7.71 -3.85 -6.90
C MET A 32 8.70 -3.82 -5.70
N ASP A 33 9.99 -3.68 -5.96
CA ASP A 33 11.01 -3.47 -4.94
C ASP A 33 10.74 -2.21 -4.09
N VAL A 34 10.29 -1.12 -4.73
CA VAL A 34 9.94 0.14 -4.04
C VAL A 34 8.72 -0.07 -3.14
N ILE A 35 7.69 -0.74 -3.65
CA ILE A 35 6.48 -1.07 -2.88
C ILE A 35 6.83 -1.96 -1.68
N ALA A 36 7.66 -2.98 -1.88
CA ALA A 36 8.06 -3.89 -0.81
C ALA A 36 8.83 -3.15 0.29
N ARG A 37 9.74 -2.23 -0.07
CA ARG A 37 10.42 -1.36 0.90
C ARG A 37 9.45 -0.42 1.61
N ALA A 38 8.50 0.18 0.89
CA ALA A 38 7.50 1.05 1.51
C ALA A 38 6.65 0.29 2.55
N ILE A 39 6.22 -0.94 2.24
CA ILE A 39 5.53 -1.83 3.20
C ILE A 39 6.43 -2.12 4.40
N ASN A 40 7.70 -2.45 4.14
CA ASN A 40 8.65 -2.75 5.20
C ASN A 40 8.78 -1.57 6.18
N SER A 41 9.07 -0.38 5.65
CA SER A 41 9.24 0.86 6.42
C SER A 41 7.96 1.31 7.13
N ALA A 42 6.79 1.13 6.51
CA ALA A 42 5.52 1.54 7.09
C ALA A 42 5.10 0.63 8.26
N LEU A 43 5.29 -0.69 8.15
CA LEU A 43 4.67 -1.64 9.08
C LEU A 43 5.63 -2.26 10.08
N PHE A 44 6.88 -2.54 9.71
CA PHE A 44 7.74 -3.40 10.53
C PHE A 44 8.68 -2.60 11.43
N LEU A 45 8.90 -3.15 12.63
CA LEU A 45 9.84 -2.67 13.64
C LEU A 45 10.90 -3.74 13.89
N SER A 46 11.95 -3.41 14.66
CA SER A 46 12.94 -4.41 15.09
C SER A 46 12.30 -5.60 15.81
N HIS A 47 11.25 -5.34 16.59
CA HIS A 47 10.52 -6.34 17.36
C HIS A 47 9.00 -6.18 17.19
N GLY A 48 8.51 -6.39 15.96
CA GLY A 48 7.08 -6.53 15.69
C GLY A 48 6.55 -5.66 14.57
N ILE A 49 5.25 -5.34 14.66
CA ILE A 49 4.49 -4.63 13.62
C ILE A 49 3.76 -3.46 14.27
N ARG A 50 3.76 -2.29 13.61
CA ARG A 50 2.99 -1.11 14.02
C ARG A 50 1.49 -1.42 13.95
N LYS A 51 0.85 -1.58 15.10
CA LYS A 51 -0.56 -2.02 15.23
C LYS A 51 -1.60 -0.95 14.93
N ASP A 52 -1.17 0.29 14.73
CA ASP A 52 -1.98 1.47 14.44
C ASP A 52 -1.80 1.98 13.01
N THR A 53 -1.08 1.23 12.16
CA THR A 53 -0.68 1.66 10.81
C THR A 53 -1.29 0.78 9.73
N GLN A 54 -1.76 1.40 8.65
CA GLN A 54 -2.22 0.73 7.43
C GLN A 54 -1.45 1.28 6.22
N ILE A 55 -1.10 0.40 5.29
CA ILE A 55 -0.60 0.79 3.97
C ILE A 55 -1.53 0.25 2.88
N VAL A 56 -1.90 1.12 1.96
CA VAL A 56 -2.75 0.84 0.79
C VAL A 56 -1.89 0.99 -0.44
N VAL A 57 -1.61 -0.12 -1.11
CA VAL A 57 -0.84 -0.17 -2.34
C VAL A 57 -1.80 -0.13 -3.52
N HIS A 58 -1.60 0.83 -4.41
CA HIS A 58 -2.35 0.98 -5.65
C HIS A 58 -1.48 0.44 -6.79
N LEU A 59 -1.88 -0.69 -7.35
CA LEU A 59 -1.22 -1.34 -8.48
C LEU A 59 -1.88 -0.83 -9.76
N MET A 60 -1.21 0.10 -10.43
CA MET A 60 -1.75 0.86 -11.56
C MET A 60 -1.15 0.45 -12.91
N GLY A 61 -0.23 -0.53 -12.92
CA GLY A 61 0.37 -1.06 -14.14
C GLY A 61 -0.62 -1.92 -14.93
N ASN A 62 -0.17 -3.09 -15.38
CA ASN A 62 -0.98 -3.93 -16.26
C ASN A 62 -2.27 -4.44 -15.59
N GLY A 63 -3.38 -4.35 -16.33
CA GLY A 63 -4.71 -4.80 -15.91
C GLY A 63 -5.57 -3.68 -15.30
N PRO A 64 -6.73 -4.02 -14.71
CA PRO A 64 -7.55 -3.04 -14.01
C PRO A 64 -6.85 -2.56 -12.73
N PRO A 65 -7.02 -1.29 -12.32
CA PRO A 65 -6.52 -0.77 -11.05
C PRO A 65 -6.93 -1.64 -9.87
N ARG A 66 -5.92 -2.05 -9.08
CA ARG A 66 -6.11 -2.90 -7.91
C ARG A 66 -5.51 -2.23 -6.68
N ARG A 67 -6.28 -2.24 -5.58
CA ARG A 67 -5.84 -1.78 -4.27
C ARG A 67 -5.62 -2.97 -3.35
N VAL A 68 -4.47 -2.99 -2.67
CA VAL A 68 -4.12 -3.98 -1.66
C VAL A 68 -3.89 -3.26 -0.35
N PHE A 69 -4.64 -3.65 0.67
CA PHE A 69 -4.59 -3.05 2.00
C PHE A 69 -3.87 -4.02 2.92
N LEU A 70 -2.85 -3.53 3.60
CA LEU A 70 -2.14 -4.25 4.65
C LEU A 70 -2.36 -3.50 5.97
N ASP A 71 -3.04 -4.14 6.90
CA ASP A 71 -3.43 -3.59 8.19
C ASP A 71 -2.56 -4.18 9.29
N GLY A 72 -1.67 -3.35 9.88
CA GLY A 72 -0.76 -3.78 10.91
C GLY A 72 -1.44 -4.32 12.17
N SER A 73 -2.70 -3.95 12.43
CA SER A 73 -3.46 -4.44 13.59
C SER A 73 -3.65 -5.96 13.56
N ASP A 74 -3.84 -6.55 12.37
CA ASP A 74 -4.10 -7.98 12.17
C ASP A 74 -3.04 -8.71 11.31
N LEU A 75 -2.08 -7.99 10.74
CA LEU A 75 -1.08 -8.58 9.84
C LEU A 75 -0.29 -9.73 10.51
N LYS A 76 -0.27 -10.90 9.85
CA LYS A 76 0.50 -12.10 10.24
C LYS A 76 1.01 -12.83 9.00
N GLY A 77 2.08 -13.61 9.15
CA GLY A 77 2.61 -14.46 8.07
C GLY A 77 3.31 -13.70 6.93
N VAL A 78 3.69 -12.45 7.16
CA VAL A 78 4.50 -11.63 6.24
C VAL A 78 5.83 -11.36 6.91
N SER A 79 6.92 -11.74 6.25
CA SER A 79 8.28 -11.44 6.71
C SER A 79 8.74 -10.07 6.18
N PRO A 80 9.56 -9.31 6.94
CA PRO A 80 10.03 -7.98 6.55
C PRO A 80 11.16 -8.01 5.50
N ASP A 81 11.07 -8.90 4.51
CA ASP A 81 12.01 -9.01 3.40
C ASP A 81 11.31 -8.77 2.06
N GLU A 82 12.01 -8.11 1.13
CA GLU A 82 11.42 -7.67 -0.14
C GLU A 82 10.84 -8.82 -0.95
N ARG A 83 11.50 -9.98 -0.95
CA ARG A 83 11.10 -11.15 -1.73
C ARG A 83 9.84 -11.81 -1.17
N SER A 84 9.74 -11.96 0.14
CA SER A 84 8.56 -12.50 0.83
C SER A 84 7.35 -11.60 0.63
N ILE A 85 7.50 -10.29 0.84
CA ILE A 85 6.44 -9.31 0.57
C ILE A 85 5.99 -9.41 -0.89
N SER A 86 6.92 -9.37 -1.84
CA SER A 86 6.63 -9.51 -3.27
C SER A 86 5.96 -10.85 -3.61
N GLY A 87 6.28 -11.92 -2.87
CA GLY A 87 5.64 -13.22 -2.99
C GLY A 87 4.14 -13.19 -2.72
N HIS A 88 3.70 -12.43 -1.71
CA HIS A 88 2.27 -12.20 -1.44
C HIS A 88 1.59 -11.50 -2.62
N PHE A 89 2.21 -10.45 -3.16
CA PHE A 89 1.70 -9.76 -4.36
C PHE A 89 1.63 -10.69 -5.57
N LYS A 90 2.67 -11.50 -5.81
CA LYS A 90 2.69 -12.50 -6.90
C LYS A 90 1.51 -13.47 -6.83
N SER A 91 1.13 -13.92 -5.64
CA SER A 91 -0.02 -14.79 -5.45
C SER A 91 -1.33 -14.02 -5.69
N LEU A 92 -1.42 -12.83 -5.10
CA LEU A 92 -2.61 -11.98 -5.12
C LEU A 92 -3.00 -11.58 -6.55
N ILE A 93 -2.06 -11.10 -7.37
CA ILE A 93 -2.35 -10.57 -8.72
C ILE A 93 -2.82 -11.63 -9.73
N LYS A 94 -2.69 -12.92 -9.39
CA LYS A 94 -3.25 -14.03 -10.18
C LYS A 94 -4.74 -14.20 -9.97
N THR A 95 -5.29 -13.64 -8.90
CA THR A 95 -6.73 -13.65 -8.63
C THR A 95 -7.43 -12.53 -9.40
N PRO A 96 -8.72 -12.69 -9.78
CA PRO A 96 -9.49 -11.60 -10.38
C PRO A 96 -9.52 -10.35 -9.49
N VAL A 97 -9.48 -9.17 -10.10
CA VAL A 97 -9.65 -7.91 -9.37
C VAL A 97 -11.08 -7.83 -8.85
N PRO A 98 -11.32 -7.61 -7.54
CA PRO A 98 -12.68 -7.42 -7.04
C PRO A 98 -13.31 -6.14 -7.61
N PRO A 99 -14.64 -6.06 -7.69
CA PRO A 99 -15.33 -4.80 -7.96
C PRO A 99 -14.93 -3.69 -7.00
N ILE A 100 -15.00 -2.45 -7.47
CA ILE A 100 -14.81 -1.26 -6.63
C ILE A 100 -15.79 -1.29 -5.45
N GLY A 101 -15.29 -1.01 -4.24
CA GLY A 101 -16.08 -1.02 -3.01
C GLY A 101 -16.33 -2.41 -2.43
N ARG A 102 -16.02 -3.49 -3.16
CA ARG A 102 -16.01 -4.85 -2.60
C ARG A 102 -14.63 -5.17 -2.06
N PHE A 103 -14.56 -5.35 -0.74
CA PHE A 103 -13.33 -5.77 -0.07
C PHE A 103 -13.30 -7.28 0.07
N GLN A 104 -12.25 -7.91 -0.47
CA GLN A 104 -12.03 -9.34 -0.40
C GLN A 104 -10.83 -9.65 0.52
N PRO A 105 -11.01 -10.45 1.58
CA PRO A 105 -9.89 -10.94 2.39
C PRO A 105 -8.95 -11.82 1.54
N VAL A 106 -7.65 -11.68 1.77
CA VAL A 106 -6.59 -12.50 1.15
C VAL A 106 -5.93 -13.36 2.21
N SER A 107 -5.49 -12.76 3.31
CA SER A 107 -4.91 -13.41 4.48
C SER A 107 -5.04 -12.50 5.71
N ALA A 108 -4.51 -12.90 6.86
CA ALA A 108 -4.58 -12.11 8.10
C ALA A 108 -3.97 -10.71 7.90
N GLY A 109 -4.77 -9.67 8.11
CA GLY A 109 -4.41 -8.28 7.85
C GLY A 109 -4.21 -7.88 6.38
N ILE A 110 -4.49 -8.75 5.39
CA ILE A 110 -4.40 -8.41 3.96
C ILE A 110 -5.77 -8.55 3.29
N ARG A 111 -6.22 -7.47 2.63
CA ARG A 111 -7.43 -7.47 1.81
C ARG A 111 -7.17 -6.74 0.49
N GLN A 112 -8.03 -6.97 -0.50
CA GLN A 112 -7.95 -6.32 -1.81
C GLN A 112 -9.31 -5.76 -2.25
N SER A 113 -9.27 -4.77 -3.13
CA SER A 113 -10.44 -4.22 -3.84
C SER A 113 -10.00 -3.64 -5.18
N GLY A 114 -10.94 -3.42 -6.10
CA GLY A 114 -10.68 -2.63 -7.29
C GLY A 114 -10.60 -1.13 -6.98
N GLY A 115 -10.12 -0.36 -7.96
CA GLY A 115 -10.12 1.10 -7.93
C GLY A 115 -8.72 1.71 -7.80
N ASP A 116 -8.71 3.04 -7.74
CA ASP A 116 -7.53 3.89 -7.71
C ASP A 116 -7.50 4.75 -6.44
N ILE A 117 -6.58 5.71 -6.42
CA ILE A 117 -6.37 6.61 -5.28
C ILE A 117 -7.64 7.38 -4.89
N SER A 118 -8.52 7.68 -5.83
CA SER A 118 -9.75 8.46 -5.59
C SER A 118 -10.68 7.72 -4.64
N GLN A 119 -10.80 6.39 -4.75
CA GLN A 119 -11.59 5.59 -3.81
C GLN A 119 -10.96 5.65 -2.41
N THR A 120 -9.64 5.51 -2.31
CA THR A 120 -8.92 5.56 -1.02
C THR A 120 -9.08 6.92 -0.35
N LEU A 121 -8.96 8.02 -1.09
CA LEU A 121 -9.15 9.37 -0.56
C LEU A 121 -10.57 9.63 -0.08
N ARG A 122 -11.59 9.13 -0.79
CA ARG A 122 -12.99 9.20 -0.33
C ARG A 122 -13.20 8.41 0.95
N GLU A 123 -12.75 7.15 0.98
CA GLU A 123 -12.82 6.31 2.18
C GLU A 123 -12.11 6.97 3.38
N TRP A 124 -10.93 7.55 3.15
CA TRP A 124 -10.20 8.27 4.19
C TRP A 124 -10.90 9.54 4.66
N HIS A 125 -11.49 10.32 3.75
CA HIS A 125 -12.32 11.47 4.09
C HIS A 125 -13.50 11.05 4.97
N ASP A 126 -14.27 10.05 4.54
CA ASP A 126 -15.47 9.58 5.25
C ASP A 126 -15.12 9.07 6.66
N GLU A 127 -13.90 8.57 6.84
CA GLU A 127 -13.37 8.16 8.14
C GLU A 127 -12.73 9.30 8.95
N GLY A 128 -12.67 10.53 8.44
CA GLY A 128 -12.06 11.68 9.12
C GLY A 128 -10.53 11.61 9.18
N VAL A 129 -9.89 10.98 8.20
CA VAL A 129 -8.43 10.94 8.07
C VAL A 129 -7.95 12.19 7.34
N LYS A 130 -7.11 13.01 7.99
CA LYS A 130 -6.48 14.14 7.30
C LYS A 130 -5.45 13.63 6.30
N CYS A 131 -5.62 13.99 5.04
CA CYS A 131 -4.73 13.56 3.96
C CYS A 131 -3.62 14.59 3.71
N TYR A 132 -2.40 14.09 3.52
CA TYR A 132 -1.19 14.84 3.20
C TYR A 132 -0.54 14.22 1.95
N ILE A 133 -0.21 15.04 0.96
CA ILE A 133 0.54 14.61 -0.23
C ILE A 133 2.00 14.95 0.03
N LEU A 134 2.89 13.96 -0.07
CA LEU A 134 4.32 14.19 0.08
C LEU A 134 4.90 14.62 -1.26
N ASP A 135 5.33 15.88 -1.34
CA ASP A 135 5.92 16.50 -2.52
C ASP A 135 7.25 17.16 -2.14
N MET A 136 8.24 17.11 -3.04
CA MET A 136 9.55 17.72 -2.81
C MET A 136 9.49 19.25 -2.66
N ASN A 137 8.45 19.88 -3.19
CA ASN A 137 8.21 21.33 -3.10
C ASN A 137 7.21 21.68 -1.99
N GLY A 138 6.80 20.70 -1.17
CA GLY A 138 5.91 20.91 -0.04
C GLY A 138 6.60 21.61 1.14
N GLU A 139 5.81 21.99 2.13
CA GLU A 139 6.32 22.52 3.39
C GLU A 139 7.13 21.46 4.15
N GLY A 140 8.15 21.92 4.89
CA GLY A 140 8.96 21.05 5.72
C GLY A 140 8.13 20.34 6.79
N ILE A 141 8.34 19.04 6.98
CA ILE A 141 7.59 18.26 7.98
C ILE A 141 7.81 18.78 9.41
N THR A 142 8.97 19.38 9.69
CA THR A 142 9.31 19.98 10.99
C THR A 142 8.52 21.25 11.28
N ASP A 143 8.04 21.92 10.23
CA ASP A 143 7.31 23.17 10.31
C ASP A 143 5.78 22.93 10.23
N SER A 144 5.37 21.67 10.02
CA SER A 144 3.99 21.27 9.83
C SER A 144 3.41 20.64 11.10
N GLN A 145 2.16 20.99 11.43
CA GLN A 145 1.38 20.23 12.42
C GLN A 145 0.67 19.07 11.72
N ILE A 146 0.91 17.85 12.18
CA ILE A 146 0.32 16.62 11.63
C ILE A 146 -0.75 16.10 12.58
N ASP A 147 -1.96 15.86 12.07
CA ASP A 147 -3.06 15.27 12.83
C ASP A 147 -2.74 13.87 13.36
N ASP A 148 -3.31 13.52 14.52
CA ASP A 148 -3.17 12.17 15.11
C ASP A 148 -3.77 11.09 14.19
N LYS A 149 -4.86 11.40 13.47
CA LYS A 149 -5.47 10.54 12.44
C LYS A 149 -5.16 11.09 11.06
N CYS A 150 -4.08 10.58 10.46
CA CYS A 150 -3.54 11.11 9.21
C CYS A 150 -3.25 10.02 8.17
N GLY A 151 -3.24 10.44 6.90
CA GLY A 151 -2.95 9.63 5.74
C GLY A 151 -1.95 10.33 4.84
N PHE A 152 -0.90 9.63 4.42
CA PHE A 152 0.14 10.15 3.54
C PHE A 152 0.03 9.50 2.16
N VAL A 153 0.03 10.32 1.11
CA VAL A 153 0.04 9.85 -0.28
C VAL A 153 1.44 10.01 -0.85
N LEU A 154 1.98 8.93 -1.40
CA LEU A 154 3.26 8.88 -2.07
C LEU A 154 3.11 8.18 -3.41
N SER A 155 3.79 8.71 -4.44
CA SER A 155 3.99 8.00 -5.69
C SER A 155 5.25 7.14 -5.63
N ASP A 156 5.42 6.24 -6.60
CA ASP A 156 6.65 5.49 -6.80
C ASP A 156 7.76 6.38 -7.39
N ASP A 157 8.59 5.84 -8.28
CA ASP A 157 9.65 6.62 -8.93
C ASP A 157 9.14 7.53 -10.06
N ILE A 158 7.83 7.54 -10.33
CA ILE A 158 7.18 8.47 -11.24
C ILE A 158 6.27 9.38 -10.40
N ALA A 159 6.49 10.69 -10.48
CA ALA A 159 5.63 11.69 -9.83
C ALA A 159 4.30 11.85 -10.56
#